data_AF-W6A7F3-F1
#
_entry.id   AF-W6A7F3-F1
#
_cell.length_a   1.000
_cell.length_b   1.000
_cell.length_c   1.000
_cell.angle_alpha   90.00
_cell.angle_beta   90.00
_cell.angle_gamma   90.00
#
_symmetry.space_group_name_H-M   'P 1'
#
loop_
_entity.id
_entity.type
_entity.pdbx_description
1 polymer ?
#
loop_
_entity_poly.entity_id
_entity_poly.type
_entity_poly.pdbx_seq_one_letter_code
_entity_poly.pdbx_strand_id
1 'polypeptide(L)'
;MARKRPSLTDKLVNGKMGDMYTKRFLKSQHVNMVSEGDFLTRVRSLCFATYLIPFQVVWIAFYLYARIMVGIERNNPNAIINPDEYYLLSDQITILNVFLAIQIYHVFLLSTILIVMLNMTMGKGITIYTIFFNFLFISEALLYASLIFILDWVGILHKFKDWSYFFEMLRTQWLWILAIFIAYRSFKPLITIFKNVNNWNREWIRIDRYRKTEDKENAFVFKTWVTPGETRARTGMIVAGWFAIITASVFELLDVFINTEFTVMKYLILIFGYIVFLGAYIVPYNKYSLFFYWINHAFLFGLTVYGLVLVQNQAWYWPNFYMYAYLVLLIPWAISLKASIRYTWTLKDKEEIKAVVLNMFESQDEFEQYLEQRDENKKDAETSI
;
A
#
# COMPACT_ATOMS: atom_id res chain seq x y z
N MET A 1 -12.20 -24.41 -18.34
CA MET A 1 -11.39 -23.29 -17.79
C MET A 1 -12.29 -22.08 -17.58
N ALA A 2 -12.51 -21.64 -16.34
CA ALA A 2 -13.27 -20.43 -16.10
C ALA A 2 -12.48 -19.21 -16.61
N ARG A 3 -12.97 -18.52 -17.66
CA ARG A 3 -12.40 -17.25 -18.13
C ARG A 3 -12.42 -16.27 -16.95
N LYS A 4 -11.26 -15.98 -16.36
CA LYS A 4 -11.12 -14.89 -15.39
C LYS A 4 -11.64 -13.62 -16.05
N ARG A 5 -12.63 -12.97 -15.43
CA ARG A 5 -13.11 -11.66 -15.89
C ARG A 5 -11.90 -10.72 -16.04
N PRO A 6 -11.76 -10.00 -17.17
CA PRO A 6 -10.62 -9.12 -17.37
C PRO A 6 -10.58 -8.08 -16.24
N SER A 7 -9.37 -7.81 -15.74
CA SER A 7 -9.18 -6.86 -14.64
C SER A 7 -9.66 -5.47 -15.07
N LEU A 8 -10.10 -4.63 -14.12
CA LEU A 8 -10.52 -3.24 -14.42
C LEU A 8 -9.43 -2.49 -15.20
N THR A 9 -8.17 -2.76 -14.88
CA THR A 9 -7.00 -2.21 -15.56
C THR A 9 -6.95 -2.62 -17.04
N ASP A 10 -7.19 -3.89 -17.37
CA ASP A 10 -7.16 -4.34 -18.78
C ASP A 10 -8.37 -3.82 -19.57
N LYS A 11 -9.53 -3.64 -18.92
CA LYS A 11 -10.69 -2.99 -19.53
C LYS A 11 -10.44 -1.52 -19.87
N LEU A 12 -9.76 -0.79 -18.98
CA LEU A 12 -9.43 0.63 -19.20
C LEU A 12 -8.38 0.79 -20.32
N VAL A 13 -7.36 -0.08 -20.36
CA VAL A 13 -6.30 -0.06 -21.37
C VAL A 13 -6.80 -0.47 -22.75
N ASN A 14 -7.74 -1.41 -22.83
CA ASN A 14 -8.31 -1.87 -24.10
C ASN A 14 -9.58 -1.08 -24.51
N GLY A 15 -9.92 -0.01 -23.78
CA GLY A 15 -11.05 0.85 -24.09
C GLY A 15 -10.62 2.22 -24.64
N LYS A 16 -11.60 3.10 -24.89
CA LYS A 16 -11.41 4.43 -25.48
C LYS A 16 -10.33 5.29 -24.80
N MET A 17 -10.17 5.15 -23.48
CA MET A 17 -9.16 5.90 -22.71
C MET A 17 -7.74 5.41 -23.03
N GLY A 18 -7.56 4.09 -23.14
CA GLY A 18 -6.31 3.49 -23.59
C GLY A 18 -5.96 3.87 -25.03
N ASP A 19 -6.95 3.88 -25.93
CA ASP A 19 -6.76 4.31 -27.32
C ASP A 19 -6.33 5.77 -27.41
N MET A 20 -6.92 6.64 -26.59
CA MET A 20 -6.56 8.06 -26.53
C MET A 20 -5.09 8.25 -26.13
N TYR A 21 -4.62 7.56 -25.08
CA TYR A 21 -3.22 7.64 -24.66
C TYR A 21 -2.27 6.98 -25.65
N THR A 22 -2.68 5.86 -26.27
CA THR A 22 -1.92 5.20 -27.33
C THR A 22 -1.69 6.13 -28.51
N LYS A 23 -2.76 6.76 -29.02
CA LYS A 23 -2.68 7.77 -30.10
C LYS A 23 -1.79 8.95 -29.71
N ARG A 24 -1.84 9.39 -28.45
CA ARG A 24 -0.97 10.47 -27.95
C ARG A 24 0.50 10.07 -27.96
N PHE A 25 0.83 8.85 -27.54
CA PHE A 25 2.20 8.37 -27.53
C PHE A 25 2.76 8.15 -28.93
N LEU A 26 1.96 7.63 -29.87
CA LEU A 26 2.35 7.49 -31.28
C LEU A 26 2.67 8.85 -31.94
N LYS A 27 2.04 9.92 -31.48
CA LYS A 27 2.25 11.29 -31.98
C LYS A 27 3.28 12.10 -31.18
N SER A 28 3.78 11.57 -30.07
CA SER A 28 4.65 12.32 -29.16
C SER A 28 6.10 12.26 -29.60
N GLN A 29 6.74 13.41 -29.79
CA GLN A 29 8.20 13.51 -29.97
C GLN A 29 8.96 13.60 -28.64
N HIS A 30 8.26 13.78 -27.52
CA HIS A 30 8.88 14.07 -26.21
C HIS A 30 9.20 12.81 -25.39
N VAL A 31 8.58 11.67 -25.70
CA VAL A 31 8.75 10.42 -24.94
C VAL A 31 9.10 9.29 -25.88
N ASN A 32 10.31 8.75 -25.73
CA ASN A 32 10.73 7.56 -26.44
C ASN A 32 10.32 6.33 -25.65
N MET A 33 9.48 5.48 -26.25
CA MET A 33 9.12 4.18 -25.68
C MET A 33 10.28 3.21 -25.88
N VAL A 34 10.76 2.63 -24.79
CA VAL A 34 11.96 1.76 -24.84
C VAL A 34 11.61 0.28 -24.86
N SER A 35 10.39 -0.09 -24.45
CA SER A 35 9.88 -1.46 -24.54
C SER A 35 8.35 -1.51 -24.48
N GLU A 36 7.77 -2.65 -24.86
CA GLU A 36 6.34 -2.90 -24.65
C GLU A 36 5.94 -2.81 -23.16
N GLY A 37 6.82 -3.26 -22.27
CA GLY A 37 6.63 -3.17 -20.82
C GLY A 37 6.57 -1.73 -20.32
N ASP A 38 7.40 -0.84 -20.87
CA ASP A 38 7.35 0.61 -20.64
C ASP A 38 6.00 1.19 -21.09
N PHE A 39 5.63 0.93 -22.34
CA PHE A 39 4.39 1.43 -22.94
C PHE A 39 3.14 0.98 -22.15
N LEU A 40 2.98 -0.32 -21.91
CA LEU A 40 1.83 -0.86 -21.20
C LEU A 40 1.75 -0.33 -19.76
N THR A 41 2.88 -0.18 -19.08
CA THR A 41 2.91 0.31 -17.69
C THR A 41 2.50 1.78 -17.62
N ARG A 42 2.93 2.60 -18.58
CA ARG A 42 2.50 4.00 -18.70
C ARG A 42 1.01 4.10 -18.99
N VAL A 43 0.53 3.44 -20.04
CA VAL A 43 -0.90 3.50 -20.41
C VAL A 43 -1.78 3.02 -19.26
N ARG A 44 -1.39 1.95 -18.55
CA ARG A 44 -2.09 1.48 -17.34
C ARG A 44 -2.12 2.54 -16.24
N SER A 45 -0.98 3.17 -15.95
CA SER A 45 -0.89 4.20 -14.92
C SER A 45 -1.71 5.44 -15.27
N LEU A 46 -1.66 5.87 -16.54
CA LEU A 46 -2.39 7.02 -17.05
C LEU A 46 -3.90 6.81 -17.04
N CYS A 47 -4.38 5.69 -17.60
CA CYS A 47 -5.80 5.38 -17.61
C CYS A 47 -6.36 5.29 -16.18
N PHE A 48 -5.60 4.66 -15.29
CA PHE A 48 -6.05 4.48 -13.91
C PHE A 48 -6.02 5.79 -13.12
N ALA A 49 -5.00 6.64 -13.30
CA ALA A 49 -4.94 7.95 -12.65
C ALA A 49 -6.07 8.87 -13.15
N THR A 50 -6.29 8.94 -14.45
CA THR A 50 -7.38 9.74 -15.05
C THR A 50 -8.76 9.27 -14.62
N TYR A 51 -8.95 7.96 -14.50
CA TYR A 51 -10.20 7.40 -13.99
C TYR A 51 -10.44 7.77 -12.52
N LEU A 52 -9.39 7.79 -11.68
CA LEU A 52 -9.52 8.01 -10.24
C LEU A 52 -9.66 9.47 -9.82
N ILE A 53 -9.04 10.41 -10.53
CA ILE A 53 -9.07 11.84 -10.15
C ILE A 53 -10.50 12.34 -9.90
N PRO A 54 -11.50 12.10 -10.78
CA PRO A 54 -12.88 12.52 -10.54
C PRO A 54 -13.47 11.95 -9.24
N PHE A 55 -13.17 10.69 -8.90
CA PHE A 55 -13.63 10.11 -7.63
C PHE A 55 -13.00 10.80 -6.43
N GLN A 56 -11.71 11.13 -6.50
CA GLN A 56 -11.05 11.88 -5.41
C GLN A 56 -11.65 13.28 -5.27
N VAL A 57 -12.03 13.95 -6.36
CA VAL A 57 -12.73 15.23 -6.31
C VAL A 57 -14.10 15.11 -5.64
N VAL A 58 -14.86 14.05 -5.92
CA VAL A 58 -16.14 13.77 -5.22
C VAL A 58 -15.90 13.59 -3.73
N TRP A 59 -14.84 12.88 -3.33
CA TRP A 59 -14.50 12.73 -1.91
C TRP A 59 -14.08 14.05 -1.27
N ILE A 60 -13.27 14.88 -1.93
CA ILE A 60 -12.94 16.24 -1.48
C ILE A 60 -14.21 17.05 -1.21
N ALA A 61 -15.17 17.04 -2.15
CA ALA A 61 -16.44 17.73 -1.97
C ALA A 61 -17.23 17.19 -0.77
N PHE A 62 -17.25 15.86 -0.57
CA PHE A 62 -17.87 15.24 0.59
C PHE A 62 -17.23 15.69 1.92
N TYR A 63 -15.91 15.61 2.07
CA TYR A 63 -15.23 16.04 3.31
C TYR A 63 -15.39 17.53 3.57
N LEU A 64 -15.36 18.36 2.51
CA LEU A 64 -15.58 19.79 2.62
C LEU A 64 -17.02 20.08 3.11
N TYR A 65 -18.02 19.43 2.50
CA TYR A 65 -19.42 19.55 2.91
C TYR A 65 -19.61 19.10 4.37
N ALA A 66 -19.09 17.93 4.74
CA ALA A 66 -19.16 17.40 6.10
C ALA A 66 -18.54 18.38 7.11
N ARG A 67 -17.36 18.92 6.80
CA ARG A 67 -16.66 19.90 7.64
C ARG A 67 -17.47 21.18 7.81
N ILE A 68 -18.12 21.66 6.74
CA ILE A 68 -18.98 22.85 6.80
C ILE A 68 -20.19 22.58 7.69
N MET A 69 -20.85 21.43 7.52
CA MET A 69 -22.04 21.09 8.32
C MET A 69 -21.73 20.97 9.81
N VAL A 70 -20.66 20.25 10.18
CA VAL A 70 -20.20 20.17 11.57
C VAL A 70 -19.79 21.55 12.11
N GLY A 71 -19.20 22.40 11.26
CA GLY A 71 -18.85 23.78 11.61
C GLY A 71 -20.06 24.68 11.86
N ILE A 72 -21.14 24.51 11.09
CA ILE A 72 -22.41 25.22 11.29
C ILE A 72 -23.05 24.78 12.61
N GLU A 73 -23.09 23.47 12.87
CA GLU A 73 -23.65 22.90 14.10
C GLU A 73 -22.90 23.39 15.34
N ARG A 74 -21.56 23.38 15.30
CA ARG A 74 -20.70 23.92 16.37
C ARG A 74 -20.98 25.40 16.69
N ASN A 75 -21.27 26.20 15.67
CA ASN A 75 -21.46 27.64 15.82
C ASN A 75 -22.93 28.05 15.95
N ASN A 76 -23.86 27.09 16.04
CA ASN A 76 -25.29 27.36 16.10
C ASN A 76 -25.68 27.85 17.51
N PRO A 77 -26.06 29.13 17.69
CA PRO A 77 -26.42 29.67 19.00
C PRO A 77 -27.74 29.10 19.55
N ASN A 78 -28.55 28.44 18.71
CA ASN A 78 -29.84 27.86 19.09
C ASN A 78 -29.77 26.36 19.37
N ALA A 79 -28.61 25.72 19.12
CA ALA A 79 -28.44 24.32 19.43
C ALA A 79 -28.16 24.19 20.94
N ILE A 80 -29.04 23.50 21.66
CA ILE A 80 -28.78 23.08 23.04
C ILE A 80 -27.77 21.94 22.96
N ILE A 81 -26.51 22.28 22.70
CA ILE A 81 -25.39 21.34 22.68
C ILE A 81 -24.92 21.20 24.13
N ASN A 82 -24.91 19.97 24.63
CA ASN A 82 -24.35 19.68 25.94
C ASN A 82 -22.89 20.19 25.96
N PRO A 83 -22.45 20.98 26.96
CA PRO A 83 -21.06 21.45 27.04
C PRO A 83 -20.02 20.33 26.94
N ASP A 84 -20.39 19.14 27.41
CA ASP A 84 -19.60 17.91 27.34
C ASP A 84 -19.55 17.29 25.93
N GLU A 85 -20.28 17.79 24.95
CA GLU A 85 -20.26 17.31 23.55
C GLU A 85 -19.58 18.32 22.60
N TYR A 86 -19.39 19.56 23.04
CA TYR A 86 -18.77 20.62 22.24
C TYR A 86 -17.34 20.27 21.79
N TYR A 87 -16.58 19.57 22.64
CA TYR A 87 -15.24 19.12 22.27
C TYR A 87 -15.27 18.11 21.12
N LEU A 88 -16.30 17.26 21.04
CA LEU A 88 -16.40 16.23 20.01
C LEU A 88 -16.56 16.87 18.63
N LEU A 89 -17.33 17.95 18.52
CA LEU A 89 -17.48 18.71 17.28
C LEU A 89 -16.17 19.37 16.83
N SER A 90 -15.35 19.85 17.78
CA SER A 90 -14.02 20.40 17.48
C SER A 90 -13.05 19.33 16.98
N ASP A 91 -13.04 18.16 17.62
CA ASP A 91 -12.19 17.03 17.25
C ASP A 91 -12.59 16.47 15.87
N GLN A 92 -13.90 16.41 15.57
CA GLN A 92 -14.40 16.05 14.25
C GLN A 92 -13.93 17.01 13.15
N ILE A 93 -13.98 18.31 13.38
CA ILE A 93 -13.48 19.29 12.40
C ILE A 93 -12.00 19.04 12.12
N THR A 94 -11.20 18.75 13.16
CA THR A 94 -9.78 18.43 13.01
C THR A 94 -9.56 17.18 12.16
N ILE A 95 -10.26 16.08 12.45
CA ILE A 95 -10.19 14.85 11.65
C ILE A 95 -10.62 15.09 10.20
N LEU A 96 -11.73 15.80 9.98
CA LEU A 96 -12.26 16.07 8.65
C LEU A 96 -11.28 16.93 7.83
N ASN A 97 -10.59 17.89 8.46
CA ASN A 97 -9.54 18.67 7.81
C ASN A 97 -8.33 17.79 7.43
N VAL A 98 -7.93 16.85 8.30
CA VAL A 98 -6.85 15.89 8.00
C VAL A 98 -7.23 15.01 6.80
N PHE A 99 -8.45 14.44 6.79
CA PHE A 99 -8.88 13.62 5.66
C PHE A 99 -9.06 14.42 4.37
N LEU A 100 -9.55 15.66 4.45
CA LEU A 100 -9.60 16.56 3.31
C LEU A 100 -8.19 16.79 2.72
N ALA A 101 -7.20 17.07 3.58
CA ALA A 101 -5.81 17.23 3.15
C ALA A 101 -5.26 15.96 2.49
N ILE A 102 -5.59 14.78 3.01
CA ILE A 102 -5.23 13.48 2.41
C ILE A 102 -5.86 13.31 1.02
N GLN A 103 -7.14 13.65 0.83
CA GLN A 103 -7.78 13.53 -0.50
C GLN A 103 -7.19 14.51 -1.51
N ILE A 104 -6.89 15.75 -1.09
CA ILE A 104 -6.19 16.74 -1.93
C ILE A 104 -4.80 16.21 -2.33
N TYR A 105 -4.10 15.61 -1.36
CA TYR A 105 -2.82 14.95 -1.60
C TYR A 105 -2.93 13.78 -2.60
N HIS A 106 -4.01 12.99 -2.58
CA HIS A 106 -4.24 11.96 -3.61
C HIS A 106 -4.37 12.56 -5.00
N VAL A 107 -5.13 13.65 -5.16
CA VAL A 107 -5.26 14.35 -6.45
C VAL A 107 -3.90 14.86 -6.92
N PHE A 108 -3.11 15.44 -6.01
CA PHE A 108 -1.75 15.87 -6.31
C PHE A 108 -0.88 14.71 -6.81
N LEU A 109 -0.84 13.59 -6.06
CA LEU A 109 -0.05 12.41 -6.40
C LEU A 109 -0.47 11.79 -7.74
N LEU A 110 -1.77 11.63 -7.98
CA LEU A 110 -2.33 11.15 -9.25
C LEU A 110 -1.98 12.07 -10.42
N SER A 111 -2.03 13.38 -10.20
CA SER A 111 -1.65 14.38 -11.20
C SER A 111 -0.15 14.32 -11.51
N THR A 112 0.71 14.15 -10.50
CA THR A 112 2.15 13.94 -10.71
C THR A 112 2.42 12.69 -11.54
N ILE A 113 1.70 11.58 -11.29
CA ILE A 113 1.81 10.37 -12.11
C ILE A 113 1.46 10.65 -13.58
N LEU A 114 0.38 11.39 -13.84
CA LEU A 114 0.01 11.78 -15.21
C LEU A 114 1.12 12.57 -15.88
N ILE A 115 1.64 13.60 -15.19
CA ILE A 115 2.70 14.46 -15.72
C ILE A 115 3.97 13.65 -16.01
N VAL A 116 4.43 12.83 -15.07
CA VAL A 116 5.66 12.05 -15.22
C VAL A 116 5.51 11.00 -16.32
N MET A 117 4.44 10.23 -16.32
CA MET A 117 4.24 9.15 -17.29
C MET A 117 4.03 9.68 -18.73
N LEU A 118 3.55 10.91 -18.89
CA LEU A 118 3.36 11.56 -20.20
C LEU A 118 4.60 12.27 -20.76
N ASN A 119 5.54 12.67 -19.91
CA ASN A 119 6.63 13.57 -20.32
C ASN A 119 8.04 13.03 -20.05
N MET A 120 8.18 12.00 -19.21
CA MET A 120 9.49 11.50 -18.82
C MET A 120 9.89 10.28 -19.62
N THR A 121 10.94 10.39 -20.44
CA THR A 121 11.60 9.23 -21.07
C THR A 121 12.35 8.39 -20.02
N MET A 122 12.51 7.08 -20.28
CA MET A 122 13.26 6.22 -19.37
C MET A 122 14.70 6.68 -19.16
N GLY A 123 15.11 6.78 -17.88
CA GLY A 123 16.40 7.32 -17.48
C GLY A 123 16.63 7.28 -15.98
N LYS A 124 17.80 7.77 -15.53
CA LYS A 124 18.20 7.82 -14.10
C LYS A 124 17.16 8.51 -13.21
N GLY A 125 16.43 9.47 -13.74
CA GLY A 125 15.37 10.15 -12.98
C GLY A 125 14.21 9.25 -12.57
N ILE A 126 13.99 8.10 -13.23
CA ILE A 126 12.95 7.13 -12.84
C ILE A 126 13.22 6.60 -11.44
N THR A 127 14.48 6.28 -11.16
CA THR A 127 14.89 5.78 -9.86
C THR A 127 14.59 6.81 -8.77
N ILE A 128 14.91 8.09 -9.03
CA ILE A 128 14.64 9.20 -8.11
C ILE A 128 13.13 9.35 -7.88
N TYR A 129 12.35 9.46 -8.96
CA TYR A 129 10.90 9.56 -8.88
C TYR A 129 10.27 8.39 -8.11
N THR A 130 10.71 7.17 -8.39
CA THR A 130 10.18 5.96 -7.75
C THR A 130 10.52 5.91 -6.26
N ILE A 131 11.70 6.37 -5.86
CA ILE A 131 12.08 6.47 -4.44
C ILE A 131 11.15 7.44 -3.71
N PHE A 132 10.96 8.65 -4.23
CA PHE A 132 10.05 9.63 -3.62
C PHE A 132 8.61 9.15 -3.60
N PHE A 133 8.13 8.57 -4.71
CA PHE A 133 6.79 8.01 -4.80
C PHE A 133 6.58 6.88 -3.77
N ASN A 134 7.54 5.97 -3.63
CA ASN A 134 7.47 4.87 -2.68
C ASN A 134 7.51 5.38 -1.24
N PHE A 135 8.38 6.35 -0.93
CA PHE A 135 8.45 6.96 0.40
C PHE A 135 7.10 7.56 0.79
N LEU A 136 6.50 8.34 -0.11
CA LEU A 136 5.20 8.97 0.07
C LEU A 136 4.08 7.93 0.28
N PHE A 137 4.00 6.93 -0.59
CA PHE A 137 3.03 5.84 -0.49
C PHE A 137 3.17 5.02 0.81
N ILE A 138 4.40 4.70 1.21
CA ILE A 138 4.69 3.94 2.43
C ILE A 138 4.34 4.78 3.67
N SER A 139 4.67 6.07 3.68
CA SER A 139 4.35 6.99 4.78
C SER A 139 2.85 7.09 5.00
N GLU A 140 2.08 7.19 3.92
CA GLU A 140 0.62 7.19 4.01
C GLU A 140 0.06 5.84 4.48
N ALA A 141 0.59 4.73 3.98
CA ALA A 141 0.19 3.41 4.46
C ALA A 141 0.40 3.28 5.96
N LEU A 142 1.53 3.78 6.48
CA LEU A 142 1.83 3.81 7.91
C LEU A 142 0.88 4.70 8.71
N LEU A 143 0.47 5.85 8.16
CA LEU A 143 -0.55 6.71 8.77
C LEU A 143 -1.86 5.93 8.98
N TYR A 144 -2.32 5.19 7.98
CA TYR A 144 -3.52 4.35 8.11
C TYR A 144 -3.32 3.17 9.06
N ALA A 145 -2.13 2.56 9.07
CA ALA A 145 -1.78 1.46 9.98
C ALA A 145 -1.93 1.86 11.44
N SER A 146 -1.53 3.10 11.74
CA SER A 146 -1.42 3.65 13.08
C SER A 146 -2.56 4.62 13.40
N LEU A 147 -3.62 4.59 12.60
CA LEU A 147 -4.76 5.49 12.75
C LEU A 147 -5.34 5.43 14.17
N ILE A 148 -5.41 4.24 14.77
CA ILE A 148 -5.88 4.08 16.17
C ILE A 148 -4.99 4.84 17.14
N PHE A 149 -3.67 4.67 17.08
CA PHE A 149 -2.73 5.41 17.92
C PHE A 149 -2.79 6.93 17.69
N ILE A 150 -3.04 7.36 16.44
CA ILE A 150 -3.20 8.79 16.12
C ILE A 150 -4.51 9.32 16.73
N LEU A 151 -5.62 8.59 16.60
CA LEU A 151 -6.91 8.96 17.18
C LEU A 151 -6.84 9.00 18.72
N ASP A 152 -6.07 8.08 19.32
CA ASP A 152 -5.80 8.08 20.75
C ASP A 152 -4.95 9.28 21.18
N TRP A 153 -3.86 9.56 20.46
CA TRP A 153 -2.99 10.70 20.73
C TRP A 153 -3.67 12.06 20.57
N VAL A 154 -4.59 12.20 19.61
CA VAL A 154 -5.44 13.40 19.45
C VAL A 154 -6.50 13.49 20.56
N GLY A 155 -6.58 12.48 21.45
CA GLY A 155 -7.43 12.47 22.62
C GLY A 155 -8.86 12.07 22.32
N ILE A 156 -9.14 11.48 21.16
CA ILE A 156 -10.50 11.05 20.80
C ILE A 156 -10.82 9.75 21.50
N LEU A 157 -9.87 8.81 21.55
CA LEU A 157 -10.11 7.50 22.16
C LEU A 157 -10.08 7.57 23.70
N HIS A 158 -9.11 8.24 24.32
CA HIS A 158 -9.05 8.42 25.79
C HIS A 158 -10.24 9.13 26.44
N LYS A 159 -11.15 9.73 25.67
CA LYS A 159 -12.38 10.36 26.20
C LYS A 159 -13.54 9.38 26.32
N PHE A 160 -13.43 8.16 25.76
CA PHE A 160 -14.41 7.08 26.01
C PHE A 160 -14.19 6.49 27.40
N LYS A 161 -15.17 6.63 28.29
CA LYS A 161 -15.11 6.02 29.64
C LYS A 161 -15.51 4.53 29.62
N ASP A 162 -16.40 4.15 28.72
CA ASP A 162 -16.89 2.78 28.55
C ASP A 162 -17.53 2.59 27.16
N TRP A 163 -18.04 1.38 26.90
CA TRP A 163 -18.73 1.04 25.66
C TRP A 163 -19.98 1.87 25.39
N SER A 164 -20.62 2.45 26.41
CA SER A 164 -21.85 3.25 26.24
C SER A 164 -21.57 4.56 25.49
N TYR A 165 -20.44 5.21 25.79
CA TYR A 165 -19.99 6.40 25.05
C TYR A 165 -19.66 6.09 23.57
N PHE A 166 -19.19 4.88 23.27
CA PHE A 166 -18.96 4.44 21.89
C PHE A 166 -20.29 4.31 21.11
N PHE A 167 -21.33 3.72 21.74
CA PHE A 167 -22.66 3.63 21.12
C PHE A 167 -23.35 4.98 20.97
N GLU A 168 -23.18 5.87 21.95
CA GLU A 168 -23.67 7.24 21.89
C GLU A 168 -23.04 7.99 20.72
N MET A 169 -21.71 7.92 20.58
CA MET A 169 -20.98 8.49 19.45
C MET A 169 -21.38 7.84 18.11
N LEU A 170 -21.63 6.53 18.05
CA LEU A 170 -22.17 5.89 16.84
C LEU A 170 -23.53 6.49 16.43
N ARG A 171 -24.37 6.85 17.40
CA ARG A 171 -25.68 7.44 17.16
C ARG A 171 -25.58 8.91 16.73
N THR A 172 -24.77 9.70 17.43
CA THR A 172 -24.71 11.17 17.24
C THR A 172 -23.70 11.58 16.18
N GLN A 173 -22.73 10.72 15.85
CA GLN A 173 -21.53 11.11 15.09
C GLN A 173 -21.13 10.11 13.99
N TRP A 174 -22.03 9.23 13.53
CA TRP A 174 -21.72 8.22 12.50
C TRP A 174 -21.04 8.75 11.22
N LEU A 175 -21.22 10.04 10.90
CA LEU A 175 -20.68 10.65 9.68
C LEU A 175 -19.14 10.66 9.63
N TRP A 176 -18.44 10.84 10.77
CA TRP A 176 -16.97 10.75 10.77
C TRP A 176 -16.47 9.30 10.65
N ILE A 177 -17.22 8.31 11.16
CA ILE A 177 -16.92 6.88 10.96
C ILE A 177 -17.02 6.54 9.47
N LEU A 178 -18.08 7.02 8.81
CA LEU A 178 -18.20 6.91 7.36
C LEU A 178 -17.04 7.61 6.65
N ALA A 179 -16.62 8.78 7.14
CA ALA A 179 -15.49 9.54 6.62
C ALA A 179 -14.15 8.78 6.75
N ILE A 180 -13.90 8.08 7.86
CA ILE A 180 -12.73 7.19 8.02
C ILE A 180 -12.79 6.04 7.01
N PHE A 181 -13.95 5.41 6.89
CA PHE A 181 -14.13 4.30 5.96
C PHE A 181 -13.87 4.70 4.51
N ILE A 182 -14.39 5.85 4.10
CA ILE A 182 -14.15 6.43 2.78
C ILE A 182 -12.65 6.72 2.57
N ALA A 183 -11.97 7.29 3.56
CA ALA A 183 -10.53 7.62 3.46
C ALA A 183 -9.69 6.36 3.25
N TYR A 184 -9.94 5.31 4.03
CA TYR A 184 -9.27 4.02 3.85
C TYR A 184 -9.57 3.42 2.47
N ARG A 185 -10.83 3.54 2.01
CA ARG A 185 -11.25 2.99 0.72
C ARG A 185 -10.65 3.76 -0.46
N SER A 186 -10.44 5.07 -0.33
CA SER A 186 -9.86 5.93 -1.37
C SER A 186 -8.36 5.71 -1.57
N PHE A 187 -7.66 5.18 -0.56
CA PHE A 187 -6.26 4.75 -0.67
C PHE A 187 -6.08 3.44 -1.46
N LYS A 188 -7.03 2.49 -1.37
CA LYS A 188 -6.89 1.15 -1.99
C LYS A 188 -6.52 1.17 -3.48
N PRO A 189 -7.10 2.04 -4.34
CA PRO A 189 -6.70 2.15 -5.73
C PRO A 189 -5.22 2.50 -5.92
N LEU A 190 -4.63 3.36 -5.07
CA LEU A 190 -3.22 3.77 -5.17
C LEU A 190 -2.24 2.60 -5.11
N ILE A 191 -2.61 1.48 -4.47
CA ILE A 191 -1.84 0.23 -4.47
C ILE A 191 -1.55 -0.26 -5.90
N THR A 192 -2.51 -0.09 -6.82
CA THR A 192 -2.34 -0.50 -8.23
C THR A 192 -1.32 0.38 -8.93
N ILE A 193 -1.36 1.69 -8.68
CA ILE A 193 -0.40 2.62 -9.27
C ILE A 193 0.99 2.40 -8.69
N PHE A 194 1.10 2.17 -7.38
CA PHE A 194 2.35 1.79 -6.75
C PHE A 194 2.99 0.58 -7.42
N LYS A 195 2.21 -0.47 -7.73
CA LYS A 195 2.72 -1.62 -8.48
C LYS A 195 3.20 -1.24 -9.88
N ASN A 196 2.45 -0.40 -10.60
CA ASN A 196 2.82 0.04 -11.94
C ASN A 196 4.10 0.88 -11.93
N VAL A 197 4.23 1.89 -11.06
CA VAL A 197 5.44 2.71 -10.93
C VAL A 197 6.66 1.85 -10.60
N ASN A 198 6.51 0.86 -9.70
CA ASN A 198 7.61 -0.06 -9.39
C ASN A 198 7.94 -1.01 -10.55
N ASN A 199 6.96 -1.44 -11.35
CA ASN A 199 7.22 -2.19 -12.57
C ASN A 199 7.95 -1.35 -13.61
N TRP A 200 7.59 -0.07 -13.74
CA TRP A 200 8.28 0.88 -14.61
C TRP A 200 9.75 1.06 -14.21
N ASN A 201 10.03 1.17 -12.91
CA ASN A 201 11.42 1.22 -12.41
C ASN A 201 12.18 -0.09 -12.63
N ARG A 202 11.53 -1.25 -12.44
CA ARG A 202 12.15 -2.56 -12.72
C ARG A 202 12.53 -2.69 -14.19
N GLU A 203 11.66 -2.21 -15.07
CA GLU A 203 11.89 -2.18 -16.51
C GLU A 203 13.08 -1.27 -16.87
N TRP A 204 13.17 -0.09 -16.25
CA TRP A 204 14.34 0.77 -16.39
C TRP A 204 15.63 0.08 -15.92
N ILE A 205 15.64 -0.57 -14.76
CA ILE A 205 16.82 -1.29 -14.23
C ILE A 205 17.19 -2.47 -15.15
N ARG A 206 16.21 -3.08 -15.83
CA ARG A 206 16.46 -4.09 -16.86
C ARG A 206 17.18 -3.47 -18.06
N ILE A 207 16.69 -2.35 -18.56
CA ILE A 207 17.23 -1.63 -19.72
C ILE A 207 18.61 -1.03 -19.47
N ASP A 208 18.80 -0.35 -18.34
CA ASP A 208 20.08 0.24 -17.93
C ASP A 208 21.18 -0.84 -17.81
N ARG A 209 20.81 -2.07 -17.47
CA ARG A 209 21.73 -3.21 -17.47
C ARG A 209 22.08 -3.69 -18.88
N TYR A 210 21.12 -3.81 -19.80
CA TYR A 210 21.43 -4.12 -21.22
C TYR A 210 22.47 -3.16 -21.79
N ARG A 211 22.28 -1.86 -21.54
CA ARG A 211 23.18 -0.80 -22.04
C ARG A 211 24.61 -0.92 -21.52
N LYS A 212 24.82 -1.54 -20.35
CA LYS A 212 26.14 -1.69 -19.73
C LYS A 212 26.84 -2.99 -20.09
N THR A 213 26.15 -3.96 -20.68
CA THR A 213 26.71 -5.28 -20.99
C THR A 213 27.24 -5.44 -22.42
N GLU A 214 27.02 -4.48 -23.34
CA GLU A 214 27.65 -4.32 -24.67
C GLU A 214 27.92 -5.55 -25.59
N ASP A 215 27.43 -6.75 -25.28
CA ASP A 215 27.61 -7.91 -26.16
C ASP A 215 26.53 -7.95 -27.25
N LYS A 216 27.01 -7.89 -28.50
CA LYS A 216 26.25 -7.80 -29.76
C LYS A 216 25.71 -9.15 -30.28
N GLU A 217 25.70 -10.21 -29.48
CA GLU A 217 25.26 -11.54 -29.94
C GLU A 217 24.01 -12.02 -29.16
N ASN A 218 22.84 -11.64 -29.67
CA ASN A 218 21.55 -12.35 -29.78
C ASN A 218 21.00 -13.32 -28.71
N ALA A 219 21.59 -13.49 -27.53
CA ALA A 219 20.90 -14.12 -26.40
C ALA A 219 21.67 -13.89 -25.08
N PHE A 220 21.14 -13.03 -24.20
CA PHE A 220 21.67 -12.92 -22.84
C PHE A 220 20.81 -13.62 -21.80
N VAL A 221 21.49 -14.49 -21.06
CA VAL A 221 21.05 -15.10 -19.82
C VAL A 221 21.02 -14.04 -18.71
N PHE A 222 19.84 -13.58 -18.34
CA PHE A 222 19.58 -12.87 -17.10
C PHE A 222 19.90 -13.79 -15.93
N LYS A 223 20.85 -13.42 -15.08
CA LYS A 223 20.76 -13.82 -13.67
C LYS A 223 19.64 -12.99 -13.05
N THR A 224 18.46 -13.58 -12.85
CA THR A 224 17.50 -12.93 -11.93
C THR A 224 18.13 -12.94 -10.54
N TRP A 225 18.52 -11.76 -10.08
CA TRP A 225 19.09 -11.54 -8.75
C TRP A 225 18.08 -11.74 -7.61
N VAL A 226 16.79 -11.86 -7.95
CA VAL A 226 15.69 -12.04 -7.00
C VAL A 226 14.84 -13.21 -7.45
N THR A 227 14.92 -14.29 -6.72
CA THR A 227 14.12 -15.49 -6.95
C THR A 227 12.67 -15.27 -6.49
N PRO A 228 11.69 -16.02 -7.04
CA PRO A 228 10.31 -16.00 -6.56
C PRO A 228 10.19 -16.30 -5.06
N GLY A 229 11.08 -17.16 -4.53
CA GLY A 229 11.15 -17.50 -3.11
C GLY A 229 11.53 -16.30 -2.24
N GLU A 230 12.53 -15.52 -2.64
CA GLU A 230 12.94 -14.29 -1.95
C GLU A 230 11.85 -13.22 -1.97
N THR A 231 11.17 -13.07 -3.10
CA THR A 231 10.03 -12.14 -3.22
C THR A 231 8.90 -12.54 -2.26
N ARG A 232 8.54 -13.84 -2.24
CA ARG A 232 7.51 -14.38 -1.34
C ARG A 232 7.92 -14.28 0.13
N ALA A 233 9.19 -14.48 0.46
CA ALA A 233 9.70 -14.30 1.82
C ALA A 233 9.59 -12.83 2.26
N ARG A 234 9.98 -11.88 1.41
CA ARG A 234 9.82 -10.45 1.68
C ARG A 234 8.36 -10.06 1.88
N THR A 235 7.46 -10.53 1.02
CA THR A 235 6.01 -10.30 1.20
C THR A 235 5.55 -10.86 2.55
N GLY A 236 6.01 -12.05 2.94
CA GLY A 236 5.72 -12.62 4.27
C GLY A 236 6.19 -11.72 5.41
N MET A 237 7.42 -11.18 5.32
CA MET A 237 7.95 -10.29 6.36
C MET A 237 7.21 -8.94 6.43
N ILE A 238 6.84 -8.37 5.28
CA ILE A 238 5.97 -7.18 5.23
C ILE A 238 4.63 -7.47 5.93
N VAL A 239 4.03 -8.62 5.64
CA VAL A 239 2.76 -9.04 6.27
C VAL A 239 2.92 -9.25 7.77
N ALA A 240 4.04 -9.83 8.23
CA ALA A 240 4.33 -9.97 9.66
C ALA A 240 4.42 -8.60 10.36
N GLY A 241 5.12 -7.64 9.77
CA GLY A 241 5.19 -6.25 10.27
C GLY A 241 3.81 -5.61 10.36
N TRP A 242 2.96 -5.77 9.33
CA TRP A 242 1.57 -5.31 9.35
C TRP A 242 0.76 -5.94 10.49
N PHE A 243 0.84 -7.25 10.68
CA PHE A 243 0.13 -7.92 11.76
C PHE A 243 0.63 -7.48 13.14
N ALA A 244 1.91 -7.18 13.30
CA ALA A 244 2.42 -6.60 14.54
C ALA A 244 1.79 -5.23 14.81
N ILE A 245 1.77 -4.32 13.83
CA ILE A 245 1.13 -3.00 13.96
C ILE A 245 -0.37 -3.14 14.29
N ILE A 246 -1.08 -4.04 13.61
CA ILE A 246 -2.51 -4.30 13.88
C ILE A 246 -2.71 -4.85 15.30
N THR A 247 -1.84 -5.77 15.76
CA THR A 247 -1.90 -6.31 17.12
C THR A 247 -1.71 -5.21 18.16
N ALA A 248 -0.76 -4.30 17.93
CA ALA A 248 -0.56 -3.13 18.78
C ALA A 248 -1.80 -2.23 18.82
N SER A 249 -2.44 -1.98 17.66
CA SER A 249 -3.68 -1.19 17.58
C SER A 249 -4.85 -1.85 18.30
N VAL A 250 -4.94 -3.18 18.29
CA VAL A 250 -5.94 -3.92 19.08
C VAL A 250 -5.69 -3.73 20.56
N PHE A 251 -4.42 -3.77 21.01
CA PHE A 251 -4.08 -3.57 22.42
C PHE A 251 -4.38 -2.14 22.86
N GLU A 252 -4.12 -1.14 22.02
CA GLU A 252 -4.50 0.26 22.27
C GLU A 252 -6.00 0.41 22.47
N LEU A 253 -6.82 -0.19 21.60
CA LEU A 253 -8.28 -0.17 21.75
C LEU A 253 -8.74 -0.85 23.04
N LEU A 254 -8.15 -2.01 23.39
CA LEU A 254 -8.49 -2.68 24.65
C LEU A 254 -8.10 -1.84 25.87
N ASP A 255 -6.97 -1.14 25.82
CA ASP A 255 -6.50 -0.22 26.87
C ASP A 255 -7.50 0.90 27.11
N VAL A 256 -7.99 1.51 26.02
CA VAL A 256 -8.97 2.59 26.08
C VAL A 256 -10.29 2.14 26.71
N PHE A 257 -10.83 0.98 26.35
CA PHE A 257 -12.18 0.57 26.77
C PHE A 257 -12.24 -0.27 28.04
N ILE A 258 -11.17 -1.00 28.37
CA ILE A 258 -11.15 -1.96 29.50
C ILE A 258 -10.14 -1.51 30.57
N ASN A 259 -9.42 -0.39 30.35
CA ASN A 259 -8.39 0.12 31.25
C ASN A 259 -7.36 -0.96 31.60
N THR A 260 -6.79 -1.57 30.56
CA THR A 260 -5.81 -2.65 30.69
C THR A 260 -4.44 -2.11 31.10
N GLU A 261 -3.51 -2.99 31.50
CA GLU A 261 -2.12 -2.61 31.80
C GLU A 261 -1.18 -2.92 30.63
N PHE A 262 -1.64 -2.79 29.38
CA PHE A 262 -0.82 -3.07 28.19
C PHE A 262 0.23 -1.99 27.89
N THR A 263 0.31 -0.95 28.73
CA THR A 263 0.94 0.35 28.49
C THR A 263 2.29 0.28 27.79
N VAL A 264 3.24 -0.53 28.23
CA VAL A 264 4.57 -0.61 27.59
C VAL A 264 4.60 -1.55 26.38
N MET A 265 3.85 -2.65 26.44
CA MET A 265 3.92 -3.69 25.41
C MET A 265 3.37 -3.22 24.06
N LYS A 266 2.25 -2.50 24.06
CA LYS A 266 1.62 -2.02 22.81
C LYS A 266 2.59 -1.15 21.99
N TYR A 267 3.36 -0.28 22.64
CA TYR A 267 4.38 0.53 21.99
C TYR A 267 5.59 -0.27 21.53
N LEU A 268 6.05 -1.26 22.30
CA LEU A 268 7.14 -2.16 21.89
C LEU A 268 6.76 -2.94 20.62
N ILE A 269 5.54 -3.49 20.56
CA ILE A 269 5.03 -4.20 19.38
C ILE A 269 4.92 -3.23 18.19
N LEU A 270 4.44 -2.00 18.41
CA LEU A 270 4.29 -0.99 17.37
C LEU A 270 5.64 -0.59 16.76
N ILE A 271 6.60 -0.17 17.60
CA ILE A 271 7.96 0.24 17.17
C ILE A 271 8.63 -0.90 16.40
N PHE A 272 8.54 -2.11 16.92
CA PHE A 272 9.10 -3.26 16.25
C PHE A 272 8.39 -3.57 14.92
N GLY A 273 7.05 -3.48 14.88
CA GLY A 273 6.27 -3.63 13.66
C GLY A 273 6.72 -2.67 12.56
N TYR A 274 7.02 -1.42 12.91
CA TYR A 274 7.61 -0.45 11.99
C TYR A 274 9.00 -0.86 11.49
N ILE A 275 9.89 -1.31 12.37
CA ILE A 275 11.25 -1.75 12.00
C ILE A 275 11.19 -2.92 11.02
N VAL A 276 10.34 -3.93 11.30
CA VAL A 276 10.15 -5.08 10.41
C VAL A 276 9.57 -4.66 9.07
N PHE A 277 8.52 -3.84 9.10
CA PHE A 277 7.83 -3.40 7.91
C PHE A 277 8.76 -2.57 7.01
N LEU A 278 9.39 -1.51 7.53
CA LEU A 278 10.29 -0.64 6.78
C LEU A 278 11.56 -1.39 6.34
N GLY A 279 12.13 -2.19 7.25
CA GLY A 279 13.32 -3.00 6.97
C GLY A 279 13.10 -3.95 5.80
N ALA A 280 11.91 -4.54 5.67
CA ALA A 280 11.60 -5.44 4.55
C ALA A 280 11.60 -4.75 3.17
N TYR A 281 11.41 -3.43 3.11
CA TYR A 281 11.52 -2.66 1.86
C TYR A 281 12.97 -2.26 1.54
N ILE A 282 13.80 -1.99 2.56
CA ILE A 282 15.15 -1.45 2.41
C ILE A 282 16.20 -2.54 2.26
N VAL A 283 16.04 -3.66 2.98
CA VAL A 283 17.04 -4.73 3.02
C VAL A 283 17.27 -5.28 1.61
N PRO A 284 18.54 -5.42 1.15
CA PRO A 284 18.85 -5.95 -0.18
C PRO A 284 18.45 -7.44 -0.32
N TYR A 285 18.67 -8.03 -1.49
CA TYR A 285 18.54 -9.48 -1.69
C TYR A 285 19.93 -10.08 -1.68
N ASN A 286 20.43 -10.43 -0.49
CA ASN A 286 21.77 -11.00 -0.34
C ASN A 286 21.86 -11.92 0.89
N LYS A 287 22.98 -12.65 1.02
CA LYS A 287 23.22 -13.55 2.16
C LYS A 287 23.14 -12.84 3.51
N TYR A 288 23.58 -11.58 3.59
CA TYR A 288 23.51 -10.77 4.82
C TYR A 288 22.08 -10.44 5.25
N SER A 289 21.14 -10.47 4.32
CA SER A 289 19.73 -10.25 4.61
C SER A 289 19.14 -11.35 5.49
N LEU A 290 19.74 -12.54 5.51
CA LEU A 290 19.33 -13.64 6.38
C LEU A 290 19.37 -13.25 7.87
N PHE A 291 20.31 -12.38 8.27
CA PHE A 291 20.40 -11.82 9.61
C PHE A 291 19.15 -11.01 9.98
N PHE A 292 18.66 -10.17 9.07
CA PHE A 292 17.44 -9.39 9.26
C PHE A 292 16.22 -10.29 9.50
N TYR A 293 16.04 -11.34 8.69
CA TYR A 293 14.89 -12.25 8.84
C TYR A 293 14.92 -12.99 10.19
N TRP A 294 16.06 -13.57 10.56
CA TRP A 294 16.18 -14.35 11.79
C TRP A 294 16.16 -13.50 13.06
N ILE A 295 16.70 -12.27 13.05
CA ILE A 295 16.54 -11.34 14.18
C ILE A 295 15.08 -10.99 14.39
N ASN A 296 14.37 -10.64 13.32
CA ASN A 296 12.96 -10.29 13.43
C ASN A 296 12.13 -11.48 13.96
N HIS A 297 12.48 -12.69 13.54
CA HIS A 297 11.87 -13.90 14.08
C HIS A 297 12.19 -14.08 15.57
N ALA A 298 13.46 -13.99 15.97
CA ALA A 298 13.88 -14.16 17.36
C ALA A 298 13.21 -13.14 18.29
N PHE A 299 13.07 -11.90 17.85
CA PHE A 299 12.38 -10.86 18.61
C PHE A 299 10.87 -11.16 18.75
N LEU A 300 10.16 -11.50 17.67
CA LEU A 300 8.75 -11.89 17.74
C LEU A 300 8.54 -13.13 18.59
N PHE A 301 9.47 -14.09 18.53
CA PHE A 301 9.45 -15.26 19.39
C PHE A 301 9.58 -14.86 20.85
N GLY A 302 10.53 -13.99 21.21
CA GLY A 302 10.68 -13.46 22.56
C GLY A 302 9.42 -12.76 23.08
N LEU A 303 8.81 -11.88 22.28
CA LEU A 303 7.54 -11.24 22.62
C LEU A 303 6.40 -12.24 22.80
N THR A 304 6.35 -13.27 21.95
CA THR A 304 5.33 -14.32 22.02
C THR A 304 5.50 -15.16 23.28
N VAL A 305 6.73 -15.57 23.61
CA VAL A 305 7.02 -16.30 24.85
C VAL A 305 6.65 -15.47 26.06
N TYR A 306 7.02 -14.18 26.09
CA TYR A 306 6.62 -13.27 27.17
C TYR A 306 5.09 -13.17 27.30
N GLY A 307 4.37 -12.99 26.19
CA GLY A 307 2.91 -12.99 26.19
C GLY A 307 2.29 -14.29 26.70
N LEU A 308 2.85 -15.45 26.31
CA LEU A 308 2.40 -16.76 26.81
C LEU A 308 2.64 -16.93 28.31
N VAL A 309 3.76 -16.42 28.84
CA VAL A 309 4.04 -16.41 30.29
C VAL A 309 3.00 -15.59 31.05
N LEU A 310 2.62 -14.41 30.53
CA LEU A 310 1.55 -13.61 31.13
C LEU A 310 0.20 -14.33 31.08
N VAL A 311 -0.14 -14.94 29.94
CA VAL A 311 -1.38 -15.72 29.80
C VAL A 311 -1.44 -16.85 30.83
N GLN A 312 -0.37 -17.64 30.92
CA GLN A 312 -0.31 -18.78 31.83
C GLN A 312 -0.42 -18.37 33.30
N ASN A 313 0.27 -17.31 33.69
CA ASN A 313 0.41 -16.94 35.11
C ASN A 313 -0.68 -16.02 35.62
N GLN A 314 -1.33 -15.23 34.75
CA GLN A 314 -2.17 -14.12 35.18
C GLN A 314 -3.57 -14.10 34.55
N ALA A 315 -3.77 -14.63 33.34
CA ALA A 315 -5.02 -14.42 32.59
C ALA A 315 -6.27 -15.10 33.18
N TRP A 316 -6.09 -16.10 34.05
CA TRP A 316 -7.21 -16.83 34.67
C TRP A 316 -7.72 -16.18 35.96
N TYR A 317 -7.00 -15.21 36.53
CA TYR A 317 -7.47 -14.44 37.67
C TYR A 317 -8.43 -13.34 37.22
N TRP A 318 -9.54 -13.13 37.93
CA TRP A 318 -10.37 -11.93 37.73
C TRP A 318 -9.65 -10.70 38.32
N PRO A 319 -9.52 -9.55 37.61
CA PRO A 319 -10.12 -9.16 36.33
C PRO A 319 -9.23 -9.32 35.07
N ASN A 320 -8.19 -10.13 35.11
CA ASN A 320 -7.12 -10.19 34.10
C ASN A 320 -7.41 -11.02 32.83
N PHE A 321 -8.67 -11.39 32.55
CA PHE A 321 -9.01 -12.18 31.34
C PHE A 321 -8.59 -11.48 30.03
N TYR A 322 -8.46 -10.16 30.01
CA TYR A 322 -8.00 -9.40 28.85
C TYR A 322 -6.60 -9.85 28.39
N MET A 323 -5.78 -10.44 29.27
CA MET A 323 -4.45 -10.96 28.94
C MET A 323 -4.49 -12.10 27.92
N TYR A 324 -5.62 -12.80 27.71
CA TYR A 324 -5.75 -13.74 26.58
C TYR A 324 -5.54 -13.08 25.20
N ALA A 325 -5.66 -11.75 25.09
CA ALA A 325 -5.34 -11.01 23.87
C ALA A 325 -3.87 -11.18 23.44
N TYR A 326 -2.94 -11.51 24.35
CA TYR A 326 -1.55 -11.83 24.04
C TYR A 326 -1.39 -13.00 23.06
N LEU A 327 -2.38 -13.90 22.94
CA LEU A 327 -2.35 -15.00 21.98
C LEU A 327 -2.34 -14.52 20.51
N VAL A 328 -2.78 -13.29 20.23
CA VAL A 328 -2.74 -12.71 18.87
C VAL A 328 -1.30 -12.58 18.36
N LEU A 329 -0.30 -12.48 19.25
CA LEU A 329 1.13 -12.43 18.88
C LEU A 329 1.62 -13.68 18.14
N LEU A 330 0.91 -14.82 18.27
CA LEU A 330 1.23 -16.04 17.51
C LEU A 330 1.15 -15.84 16.00
N ILE A 331 0.28 -14.94 15.53
CA ILE A 331 0.07 -14.66 14.10
C ILE A 331 1.31 -14.02 13.46
N PRO A 332 1.78 -12.83 13.87
CA PRO A 332 2.97 -12.23 13.29
C PRO A 332 4.21 -13.13 13.48
N TRP A 333 4.33 -13.85 14.60
CA TRP A 333 5.41 -14.80 14.83
C TRP A 333 5.43 -15.94 13.80
N ALA A 334 4.31 -16.64 13.58
CA ALA A 334 4.22 -17.76 12.64
C ALA A 334 4.51 -17.31 11.20
N ILE A 335 4.04 -16.13 10.81
CA ILE A 335 4.30 -15.57 9.48
C ILE A 335 5.79 -15.23 9.31
N SER A 336 6.41 -14.62 10.33
CA SER A 336 7.84 -14.31 10.35
C SER A 336 8.72 -15.57 10.28
N LEU A 337 8.36 -16.63 11.01
CA LEU A 337 9.04 -17.93 10.94
C LEU A 337 8.98 -18.50 9.51
N LYS A 338 7.78 -18.54 8.92
CA LYS A 338 7.59 -19.03 7.55
C LYS A 338 8.38 -18.24 6.52
N ALA A 339 8.45 -16.91 6.67
CA ALA A 339 9.24 -16.04 5.82
C ALA A 339 10.75 -16.31 5.95
N SER A 340 11.24 -16.46 7.18
CA SER A 340 12.65 -16.70 7.50
C SER A 340 13.13 -18.06 6.99
N ILE A 341 12.34 -19.11 7.22
CA ILE A 341 12.57 -20.45 6.67
C ILE A 341 12.65 -20.37 5.15
N ARG A 342 11.64 -19.77 4.49
CA ARG A 342 11.61 -19.67 3.03
C ARG A 342 12.82 -18.92 2.48
N TYR A 343 13.22 -17.80 3.08
CA TYR A 343 14.40 -17.05 2.64
C TYR A 343 15.67 -17.91 2.73
N THR A 344 15.81 -18.67 3.82
CA THR A 344 16.92 -19.58 4.05
C THR A 344 16.99 -20.69 3.00
N TRP A 345 15.87 -21.36 2.71
CA TRP A 345 15.81 -22.38 1.66
C TRP A 345 16.10 -21.82 0.28
N THR A 346 15.57 -20.64 -0.02
CA THR A 346 15.76 -20.03 -1.34
C THR A 346 17.23 -19.66 -1.61
N LEU A 347 17.96 -19.22 -0.58
CA LEU A 347 19.40 -18.99 -0.68
C LEU A 347 20.22 -20.28 -0.82
N LYS A 348 19.72 -21.40 -0.27
CA LYS A 348 20.35 -22.72 -0.36
C LYS A 348 20.16 -23.34 -1.75
N ASP A 349 18.97 -23.17 -2.33
CA ASP A 349 18.57 -23.86 -3.58
C ASP A 349 19.10 -23.19 -4.85
N LYS A 350 19.69 -21.98 -4.77
CA LYS A 350 20.37 -21.26 -5.88
C LYS A 350 19.83 -21.60 -7.29
N GLU A 351 18.53 -21.43 -7.51
CA GLU A 351 17.99 -21.52 -8.87
C GLU A 351 18.49 -20.30 -9.65
N GLU A 352 19.53 -20.48 -10.48
CA GLU A 352 19.89 -19.51 -11.50
C GLU A 352 18.78 -19.47 -12.54
N ILE A 353 17.76 -18.63 -12.32
CA ILE A 353 16.73 -18.40 -13.31
C ILE A 353 17.35 -17.50 -14.39
N LYS A 354 17.71 -18.16 -15.50
CA LYS A 354 18.18 -17.61 -16.77
C LYS A 354 16.98 -17.10 -17.55
N ALA A 355 16.64 -15.81 -17.47
CA ALA A 355 15.72 -15.22 -18.46
C ALA A 355 16.50 -14.90 -19.73
N VAL A 356 15.96 -15.10 -20.92
CA VAL A 356 16.53 -14.56 -22.15
C VAL A 356 15.61 -13.44 -22.57
N VAL A 357 16.13 -12.24 -22.82
CA VAL A 357 15.34 -11.18 -23.43
C VAL A 357 15.98 -10.82 -24.75
N LEU A 358 15.22 -11.08 -25.80
CA LEU A 358 15.45 -10.56 -27.13
C LEU A 358 14.94 -9.11 -27.13
N ASN A 359 15.71 -8.17 -27.69
CA ASN A 359 15.12 -6.92 -28.16
C ASN A 359 14.02 -7.32 -29.15
N MET A 360 12.76 -7.08 -28.80
CA MET A 360 11.66 -7.48 -29.68
C MET A 360 11.48 -6.52 -30.86
N PHE A 361 12.04 -5.30 -30.79
CA PHE A 361 11.89 -4.28 -31.81
C PHE A 361 13.21 -3.53 -32.02
N GLU A 362 13.78 -3.62 -33.20
CA GLU A 362 14.96 -2.90 -33.67
C GLU A 362 14.58 -1.56 -34.34
N SER A 363 13.32 -1.39 -34.77
CA SER A 363 12.82 -0.18 -35.42
C SER A 363 11.41 0.22 -34.96
N GLN A 364 11.03 1.48 -35.24
CA GLN A 364 9.67 1.97 -34.98
C GLN A 364 8.62 1.23 -35.82
N ASP A 365 8.98 0.80 -37.02
CA ASP A 365 8.10 0.04 -37.93
C ASP A 365 7.74 -1.35 -37.37
N GLU A 366 8.68 -2.03 -36.70
CA GLU A 366 8.41 -3.32 -36.06
C GLU A 366 7.46 -3.19 -34.86
N PHE A 367 7.51 -2.05 -34.16
CA PHE A 367 6.55 -1.75 -33.09
C PHE A 367 5.15 -1.47 -33.65
N GLU A 368 5.05 -0.79 -34.80
CA GLU A 368 3.78 -0.56 -35.49
C GLU A 368 3.15 -1.88 -35.97
N GLN A 369 3.94 -2.78 -36.56
CA GLN A 369 3.48 -4.12 -36.95
C GLN A 369 2.99 -4.94 -35.75
N TYR A 370 3.63 -4.84 -34.59
CA TYR A 370 3.15 -5.50 -33.37
C TYR A 370 1.79 -4.95 -32.91
N LEU A 371 1.57 -3.65 -33.01
CA LEU A 371 0.28 -3.04 -32.67
C LEU A 371 -0.83 -3.52 -33.62
N GLU A 372 -0.54 -3.59 -34.91
CA GLU A 372 -1.47 -4.13 -35.92
C GLU A 372 -1.83 -5.59 -35.63
N GLN A 373 -0.84 -6.45 -35.40
CA GLN A 373 -1.07 -7.85 -35.06
C GLN A 373 -1.85 -8.03 -33.75
N ARG A 374 -1.62 -7.16 -32.75
CA ARG A 374 -2.38 -7.19 -31.49
C ARG A 374 -3.85 -6.83 -31.73
N ASP A 375 -4.13 -5.87 -32.59
CA ASP A 375 -5.49 -5.45 -32.92
C ASP A 375 -6.22 -6.50 -33.79
N GLU A 376 -5.51 -7.18 -34.69
CA GLU A 376 -6.01 -8.34 -35.43
C GLU A 376 -6.36 -9.50 -34.50
N ASN A 377 -5.44 -9.88 -33.61
CA ASN A 377 -5.67 -10.96 -32.64
C ASN A 377 -6.84 -10.65 -31.67
N LYS A 378 -7.10 -9.37 -31.37
CA LYS A 378 -8.29 -8.97 -30.60
C LYS A 378 -9.57 -9.11 -31.41
N LYS A 379 -9.57 -8.73 -32.68
CA LYS A 379 -10.73 -8.90 -33.57
C LYS A 379 -11.08 -10.38 -33.73
N ASP A 380 -10.09 -11.24 -33.93
CA ASP A 380 -10.28 -12.69 -34.04
C ASP A 380 -10.80 -13.33 -32.74
N ALA A 381 -10.38 -12.82 -31.58
CA ALA A 381 -10.89 -13.25 -30.28
C ALA A 381 -12.33 -12.77 -29.99
N GLU A 382 -12.80 -11.71 -30.66
CA GLU A 382 -14.16 -11.20 -30.58
C GLU A 382 -15.11 -11.86 -31.60
N THR A 383 -14.60 -12.31 -32.75
CA THR A 383 -15.39 -12.99 -33.80
C THR A 383 -15.46 -14.51 -33.66
N SER A 384 -14.58 -15.14 -32.86
CA SER A 384 -14.58 -16.58 -32.58
C SER A 384 -15.54 -17.00 -31.45
N ILE A 385 -16.75 -16.44 -31.42
CA ILE A 385 -17.85 -16.86 -30.52
C ILE A 385 -18.46 -18.17 -31.00
#